data_AF-A0A9D5H0H4-F1
#
_entry.id   AF-A0A9D5H0H4-F1
#
_cell.length_a   1.000
_cell.length_b   1.000
_cell.length_c   1.000
_cell.angle_alpha   90.00
_cell.angle_beta   90.00
_cell.angle_gamma   90.00
#
_symmetry.space_group_name_H-M   'P 1'
#
loop_
_entity.id
_entity.type
_entity.pdbx_description
1 polymer ?
#
loop_
_entity_poly.entity_id
_entity_poly.type
_entity_poly.pdbx_seq_one_letter_code
_entity_poly.pdbx_strand_id
1 'polypeptide(L)'
;YNHWFEMELPLSCIERRVEKIKKNAFSSNFDVYSFVTSSTYDTAWLAMIPDSEYPSQPMFKNYLEWLINNQKPEGFWGESHTIECLPATIVSMVALTKWNTATLMVEKGRLFIDANIDKLLNEVKEDCPHCLAIILPAMIELADMAGLDFHFLNSTRDTISSIMNRRKTILNKDYTLRDVGAFHCHPPLLSYLEALPQSYVNEKDICNNLSEDGSLFQSPSATAKAFMDYGNKKCLAYLRSLSQKCPKAVPQAYPMDEDHIKLCIA
;
A
#
# COMPACT_ATOMS: atom_id res chain seq x y z
N TYR A 1 -10.77 -12.79 -46.76
CA TYR A 1 -11.57 -11.57 -46.58
C TYR A 1 -11.76 -11.37 -45.09
N ASN A 2 -10.99 -10.46 -44.50
CA ASN A 2 -11.00 -10.14 -43.08
C ASN A 2 -12.22 -9.27 -42.77
N HIS A 3 -12.97 -9.61 -41.72
CA HIS A 3 -13.97 -8.73 -41.12
C HIS A 3 -13.58 -8.49 -39.66
N TRP A 4 -12.81 -7.44 -39.45
CA TRP A 4 -12.66 -6.79 -38.16
C TRP A 4 -13.78 -5.74 -38.09
N PHE A 5 -14.79 -5.98 -37.24
CA PHE A 5 -15.74 -4.95 -36.85
C PHE A 5 -15.09 -4.15 -35.71
N GLU A 6 -14.53 -2.98 -36.04
CA GLU A 6 -14.23 -1.96 -35.04
C GLU A 6 -15.56 -1.39 -34.53
N MET A 7 -15.86 -1.65 -33.26
CA MET A 7 -17.05 -1.11 -32.61
C MET A 7 -16.72 0.32 -32.13
N GLU A 8 -16.84 1.30 -33.03
CA GLU A 8 -16.71 2.71 -32.68
C GLU A 8 -17.80 3.10 -31.67
N LEU A 9 -17.40 3.74 -30.56
CA LEU A 9 -18.35 4.26 -29.57
C LEU A 9 -19.16 5.40 -30.19
N PRO A 10 -20.51 5.41 -30.08
CA PRO A 10 -21.33 6.49 -30.61
C PRO A 10 -20.92 7.85 -30.05
N LEU A 11 -20.91 8.90 -30.89
CA LEU A 11 -20.54 10.27 -30.51
C LEU A 11 -21.29 10.76 -29.26
N SER A 12 -22.56 10.38 -29.12
CA SER A 12 -23.40 10.68 -27.95
C SER A 12 -22.92 10.03 -26.65
N CYS A 13 -22.26 8.88 -26.71
CA CYS A 13 -21.62 8.25 -25.55
C CYS A 13 -20.35 8.99 -25.14
N ILE A 14 -19.61 9.53 -26.11
CA ILE A 14 -18.41 10.34 -25.87
C ILE A 14 -18.82 11.68 -25.25
N GLU A 15 -19.80 12.38 -25.84
CA GLU A 15 -20.32 13.65 -25.33
C GLU A 15 -20.83 13.53 -23.89
N ARG A 16 -21.61 12.50 -23.58
CA ARG A 16 -22.09 12.24 -22.21
C ARG A 16 -20.95 11.97 -21.22
N ARG A 17 -19.89 11.28 -21.65
CA ARG A 17 -18.69 11.06 -20.81
C ARG A 17 -17.94 12.37 -20.59
N VAL A 18 -17.77 13.18 -21.63
CA VAL A 18 -17.14 14.51 -21.56
C VAL A 18 -17.91 15.45 -20.64
N GLU A 19 -19.24 15.48 -20.74
CA GLU A 19 -20.09 16.27 -19.82
C GLU A 19 -19.96 15.81 -18.37
N LYS A 20 -19.90 14.49 -18.13
CA LYS A 20 -19.68 13.94 -16.79
C LYS A 20 -18.31 14.34 -16.23
N ILE A 21 -17.26 14.29 -17.05
CA ILE A 21 -15.91 14.73 -16.67
C ILE A 21 -15.90 16.23 -16.38
N LYS A 22 -16.47 17.07 -17.26
CA LYS A 22 -16.55 18.53 -17.05
C LYS A 22 -17.32 18.88 -15.78
N LYS A 23 -18.45 18.22 -15.54
CA LYS A 23 -19.24 18.43 -14.31
C LYS A 23 -18.46 18.02 -13.06
N ASN A 24 -17.69 16.94 -13.13
CA ASN A 24 -16.86 16.49 -12.02
C ASN A 24 -15.65 17.39 -11.81
N ALA A 25 -15.02 17.92 -12.87
CA ALA A 25 -13.81 18.74 -12.81
C ALA A 25 -14.05 20.22 -12.45
N PHE A 26 -15.23 20.77 -12.76
CA PHE A 26 -15.53 22.20 -12.66
C PHE A 26 -16.73 22.53 -11.74
N SER A 27 -17.14 21.60 -10.87
CA SER A 27 -18.20 21.85 -9.86
C SER A 27 -17.70 22.79 -8.75
N SER A 28 -18.57 23.67 -8.25
CA SER A 28 -18.25 24.54 -7.10
C SER A 28 -18.01 23.79 -5.78
N ASN A 29 -18.40 22.50 -5.71
CA ASN A 29 -18.06 21.56 -4.64
C ASN A 29 -17.06 20.51 -5.15
N PHE A 30 -15.96 20.94 -5.78
CA PHE A 30 -14.94 20.05 -6.32
C PHE A 30 -14.19 19.35 -5.18
N ASP A 31 -14.53 18.08 -4.93
CA ASP A 31 -13.74 17.23 -4.05
C ASP A 31 -12.53 16.71 -4.84
N VAL A 32 -11.43 17.45 -4.77
CA VAL A 32 -10.13 17.13 -5.39
C VAL A 32 -9.69 15.69 -5.01
N TYR A 33 -10.04 15.24 -3.80
CA TYR A 33 -9.65 13.91 -3.29
C TYR A 33 -10.45 12.76 -3.90
N SER A 34 -11.53 13.03 -4.64
CA SER A 34 -12.27 12.01 -5.38
C SER A 34 -11.48 11.40 -6.56
N PHE A 35 -10.37 12.04 -6.96
CA PHE A 35 -9.47 11.57 -8.02
C PHE A 35 -8.24 10.82 -7.48
N VAL A 36 -8.03 10.80 -6.17
CA VAL A 36 -6.90 10.08 -5.59
C VAL A 36 -7.23 8.59 -5.58
N THR A 37 -6.38 7.79 -6.23
CA THR A 37 -6.55 6.34 -6.28
C THR A 37 -6.37 5.71 -4.90
N SER A 38 -7.22 4.73 -4.60
CA SER A 38 -7.16 4.01 -3.33
C SER A 38 -6.00 3.03 -3.32
N SER A 39 -5.17 3.09 -2.28
CA SER A 39 -4.10 2.12 -2.04
C SER A 39 -4.65 0.94 -1.25
N THR A 40 -4.65 -0.24 -1.88
CA THR A 40 -5.02 -1.47 -1.17
C THR A 40 -4.00 -1.83 -0.09
N TYR A 41 -2.71 -1.57 -0.36
CA TYR A 41 -1.62 -1.80 0.58
C TYR A 41 -1.83 -1.01 1.88
N ASP A 42 -2.06 0.29 1.79
CA ASP A 42 -2.29 1.16 2.94
C ASP A 42 -3.62 0.83 3.65
N THR A 43 -4.66 0.53 2.88
CA THR A 43 -5.96 0.11 3.44
C THR A 43 -5.80 -1.17 4.26
N ALA A 44 -4.98 -2.12 3.82
CA ALA A 44 -4.71 -3.35 4.56
C ALA A 44 -3.93 -3.10 5.86
N TRP A 45 -2.98 -2.16 5.87
CA TRP A 45 -2.30 -1.73 7.09
C TRP A 45 -3.27 -1.15 8.13
N LEU A 46 -4.24 -0.33 7.71
CA LEU A 46 -5.25 0.19 8.61
C LEU A 46 -6.23 -0.88 9.08
N ALA A 47 -6.58 -1.85 8.21
CA ALA A 47 -7.42 -2.98 8.58
C ALA A 47 -6.81 -3.85 9.69
N MET A 48 -5.48 -3.84 9.86
CA MET A 48 -4.80 -4.57 10.93
C MET A 48 -4.84 -3.89 12.30
N ILE A 49 -5.25 -2.61 12.39
CA ILE A 49 -5.19 -1.88 13.66
C ILE A 49 -6.20 -2.46 14.65
N PRO A 50 -5.76 -2.92 15.84
CA PRO A 50 -6.68 -3.40 16.87
C PRO A 50 -7.47 -2.26 17.49
N ASP A 51 -8.73 -2.54 17.83
CA ASP A 51 -9.55 -1.60 18.58
C ASP A 51 -8.94 -1.35 19.98
N SER A 52 -9.04 -0.09 20.44
CA SER A 52 -8.41 0.33 21.70
C SER A 52 -9.11 -0.24 22.94
N GLU A 53 -10.41 -0.51 22.87
CA GLU A 53 -11.19 -1.10 23.97
C GLU A 53 -11.31 -2.62 23.83
N TYR A 54 -11.39 -3.12 22.60
CA TYR A 54 -11.58 -4.53 22.28
C TYR A 54 -10.49 -5.04 21.31
N PRO A 55 -9.27 -5.37 21.78
CA PRO A 55 -8.14 -5.71 20.90
C PRO A 55 -8.34 -6.93 20.00
N SER A 56 -9.37 -7.75 20.25
CA SER A 56 -9.75 -8.92 19.44
C SER A 56 -10.54 -8.57 18.18
N GLN A 57 -10.81 -7.30 17.91
CA GLN A 57 -11.48 -6.84 16.69
C GLN A 57 -10.73 -5.66 16.04
N PRO A 58 -10.88 -5.44 14.73
CA PRO A 58 -10.29 -4.28 14.07
C PRO A 58 -10.97 -2.99 14.52
N MET A 59 -10.17 -1.94 14.71
CA MET A 59 -10.65 -0.58 14.94
C MET A 59 -11.45 -0.06 13.74
N PHE A 60 -10.95 -0.34 12.53
CA PHE A 60 -11.54 0.11 11.27
C PHE A 60 -12.17 -1.06 10.50
N LYS A 61 -13.32 -1.54 11.00
CA LYS A 61 -14.06 -2.69 10.44
C LYS A 61 -14.38 -2.55 8.94
N ASN A 62 -14.68 -1.33 8.52
CA ASN A 62 -14.98 -0.98 7.13
C ASN A 62 -13.83 -1.31 6.16
N TYR A 63 -12.57 -1.18 6.59
CA TYR A 63 -11.43 -1.52 5.73
C TYR A 63 -11.24 -3.02 5.58
N LEU A 64 -11.48 -3.79 6.65
CA LEU A 64 -11.46 -5.25 6.56
C LEU A 64 -12.56 -5.75 5.61
N GLU A 65 -13.78 -5.19 5.72
CA GLU A 65 -14.88 -5.49 4.81
C GLU A 65 -14.57 -5.06 3.37
N TRP A 66 -13.91 -3.91 3.18
CA TRP A 66 -13.48 -3.48 1.86
C TRP A 66 -12.49 -4.47 1.23
N LEU A 67 -11.50 -4.98 1.98
CA LEU A 67 -10.56 -5.99 1.46
C LEU A 67 -11.30 -7.25 0.97
N ILE A 68 -12.26 -7.74 1.76
CA ILE A 68 -13.07 -8.92 1.41
C ILE A 68 -13.80 -8.72 0.08
N ASN A 69 -14.30 -7.51 -0.16
CA ASN A 69 -15.12 -7.18 -1.32
C ASN A 69 -14.31 -6.69 -2.55
N ASN A 70 -12.99 -6.51 -2.43
CA ASN A 70 -12.16 -5.92 -3.50
C ASN A 70 -10.98 -6.82 -3.94
N GLN A 71 -10.99 -8.11 -3.58
CA GLN A 71 -10.10 -9.09 -4.20
C GLN A 71 -10.41 -9.21 -5.70
N LYS A 72 -9.38 -9.24 -6.55
CA LYS A 72 -9.55 -9.46 -7.99
C LYS A 72 -9.95 -10.91 -8.28
N PRO A 73 -10.63 -11.19 -9.40
CA PRO A 73 -11.02 -12.56 -9.78
C PRO A 73 -9.86 -13.56 -9.76
N GLU A 74 -8.66 -13.12 -10.10
CA GLU A 74 -7.43 -13.91 -10.14
C GLU A 74 -6.81 -14.15 -8.75
N GLY A 75 -7.34 -13.53 -7.68
CA GLY A 75 -6.93 -13.75 -6.30
C GLY A 75 -6.01 -12.69 -5.70
N PHE A 76 -5.50 -11.75 -6.50
CA PHE A 76 -4.64 -10.68 -5.99
C PHE A 76 -5.41 -9.45 -5.49
N TRP A 77 -4.71 -8.60 -4.77
CA TRP A 77 -5.14 -7.25 -4.43
C TRP A 77 -4.18 -6.23 -5.03
N GLY A 78 -4.70 -5.09 -5.48
CA GLY A 78 -3.95 -4.06 -6.19
C GLY A 78 -4.65 -3.57 -7.45
N GLU A 79 -4.06 -2.58 -8.11
CA GLU A 79 -4.66 -1.98 -9.30
C GLU A 79 -4.46 -2.82 -10.56
N SER A 80 -3.26 -3.38 -10.72
CA SER A 80 -2.86 -4.11 -11.92
C SER A 80 -2.12 -5.40 -11.57
N HIS A 81 -2.08 -6.34 -12.51
CA HIS A 81 -1.38 -7.62 -12.37
C HIS A 81 0.13 -7.43 -12.67
N THR A 82 0.79 -6.56 -11.90
CA THR A 82 2.24 -6.29 -11.94
C THR A 82 2.86 -6.68 -10.61
N ILE A 83 4.19 -6.62 -10.50
CA ILE A 83 4.91 -6.92 -9.25
C ILE A 83 4.41 -6.10 -8.03
N GLU A 84 3.84 -4.92 -8.27
CA GLU A 84 3.30 -4.01 -7.24
C GLU A 84 2.08 -4.59 -6.53
N CYS A 85 1.40 -5.58 -7.14
CA CYS A 85 0.31 -6.27 -6.47
C CYS A 85 0.79 -7.23 -5.37
N LEU A 86 2.06 -7.66 -5.37
CA LEU A 86 2.54 -8.64 -4.39
C LEU A 86 2.50 -8.09 -2.96
N PRO A 87 3.06 -6.91 -2.63
CA PRO A 87 2.92 -6.34 -1.29
C PRO A 87 1.46 -6.16 -0.86
N ALA A 88 0.62 -5.62 -1.74
CA ALA A 88 -0.80 -5.39 -1.44
C ALA A 88 -1.55 -6.70 -1.17
N THR A 89 -1.27 -7.74 -1.97
CA THR A 89 -1.84 -9.09 -1.79
C THR A 89 -1.40 -9.71 -0.48
N ILE A 90 -0.10 -9.66 -0.18
CA ILE A 90 0.46 -10.24 1.04
C ILE A 90 -0.13 -9.55 2.28
N VAL A 91 -0.11 -8.22 2.35
CA VAL A 91 -0.65 -7.51 3.53
C VAL A 91 -2.14 -7.71 3.68
N SER A 92 -2.89 -7.80 2.57
CA SER A 92 -4.32 -8.12 2.61
C SER A 92 -4.56 -9.51 3.21
N MET A 93 -3.79 -10.52 2.80
CA MET A 93 -3.85 -11.86 3.38
C MET A 93 -3.49 -11.85 4.88
N VAL A 94 -2.46 -11.11 5.28
CA VAL A 94 -2.08 -10.95 6.69
C VAL A 94 -3.21 -10.30 7.49
N ALA A 95 -3.84 -9.25 6.96
CA ALA A 95 -4.95 -8.57 7.62
C ALA A 95 -6.16 -9.49 7.84
N LEU A 96 -6.54 -10.27 6.81
CA LEU A 96 -7.63 -11.26 6.92
C LEU A 96 -7.29 -12.38 7.92
N THR A 97 -6.04 -12.84 7.89
CA THR A 97 -5.53 -13.89 8.80
C THR A 97 -5.51 -13.41 10.25
N LYS A 98 -5.07 -12.18 10.51
CA LYS A 98 -5.03 -11.56 11.84
C LYS A 98 -6.39 -11.59 12.54
N TRP A 99 -7.46 -11.43 11.79
CA TRP A 99 -8.84 -11.42 12.30
C TRP A 99 -9.59 -12.74 12.09
N ASN A 100 -8.88 -13.80 11.67
CA ASN A 100 -9.43 -15.14 11.43
C ASN A 100 -10.72 -15.11 10.58
N THR A 101 -10.70 -14.34 9.49
CA THR A 101 -11.85 -14.16 8.60
C THR A 101 -11.49 -14.40 7.14
N ALA A 102 -12.50 -14.62 6.29
CA ALA A 102 -12.38 -14.76 4.84
C ALA A 102 -11.25 -15.70 4.38
N THR A 103 -11.17 -16.89 5.00
CA THR A 103 -10.14 -17.90 4.74
C THR A 103 -10.03 -18.29 3.26
N LEU A 104 -11.16 -18.35 2.55
CA LEU A 104 -11.19 -18.61 1.10
C LEU A 104 -10.44 -17.54 0.29
N MET A 105 -10.49 -16.28 0.73
CA MET A 105 -9.84 -15.17 0.04
C MET A 105 -8.33 -15.22 0.31
N VAL A 106 -7.93 -15.60 1.52
CA VAL A 106 -6.52 -15.89 1.85
C VAL A 106 -5.98 -17.02 0.99
N GLU A 107 -6.72 -18.12 0.83
CA GLU A 107 -6.34 -19.24 -0.03
C GLU A 107 -6.19 -18.82 -1.50
N LYS A 108 -7.14 -18.04 -2.03
CA LYS A 108 -7.03 -17.48 -3.39
C LYS A 108 -5.80 -16.60 -3.58
N GLY A 109 -5.49 -15.75 -2.59
CA GLY A 109 -4.28 -14.91 -2.62
C GLY A 109 -3.00 -15.75 -2.62
N ARG A 110 -2.97 -16.84 -1.85
CA ARG A 110 -1.85 -17.78 -1.86
C ARG A 110 -1.69 -18.44 -3.23
N LEU A 111 -2.76 -18.99 -3.79
CA LEU A 111 -2.75 -19.61 -5.12
C LEU A 111 -2.29 -18.63 -6.21
N PHE A 112 -2.70 -17.36 -6.11
CA PHE A 112 -2.22 -16.32 -7.00
C PHE A 112 -0.70 -16.12 -6.89
N ILE A 113 -0.18 -15.99 -5.66
CA ILE A 113 1.26 -15.79 -5.42
C ILE A 113 2.04 -17.00 -5.95
N ASP A 114 1.65 -18.22 -5.57
CA ASP A 114 2.33 -19.45 -5.99
C ASP A 114 2.36 -19.59 -7.52
N ALA A 115 1.30 -19.18 -8.23
CA ALA A 115 1.22 -19.28 -9.68
C ALA A 115 1.99 -18.18 -10.43
N ASN A 116 2.21 -17.00 -9.83
CA ASN A 116 2.68 -15.82 -10.58
C ASN A 116 3.98 -15.22 -10.06
N ILE A 117 4.42 -15.52 -8.84
CA ILE A 117 5.54 -14.80 -8.21
C ILE A 117 6.84 -14.91 -9.02
N ASP A 118 7.12 -16.08 -9.60
CA ASP A 118 8.33 -16.29 -10.40
C ASP A 118 8.37 -15.38 -11.62
N LYS A 119 7.24 -15.28 -12.33
CA LYS A 119 7.10 -14.41 -13.49
C LYS A 119 7.27 -12.95 -13.09
N LEU A 120 6.53 -12.52 -12.07
CA LEU A 120 6.52 -11.13 -11.61
C LEU A 120 7.91 -10.69 -11.12
N LEU A 121 8.62 -11.55 -10.38
CA LEU A 121 9.97 -11.23 -9.90
C LEU A 121 11.01 -11.19 -11.02
N ASN A 122 10.85 -12.01 -12.06
CA ASN A 122 11.75 -11.98 -13.21
C ASN A 122 11.66 -10.66 -13.99
N GLU A 123 10.49 -10.00 -14.01
CA GLU A 123 10.31 -8.70 -14.66
C GLU A 123 11.13 -7.58 -14.01
N VAL A 124 11.45 -7.69 -12.72
CA VAL A 124 12.19 -6.68 -11.95
C VAL A 124 13.57 -7.12 -11.47
N LYS A 125 14.05 -8.27 -11.96
CA LYS A 125 15.31 -8.87 -11.49
C LYS A 125 16.51 -7.93 -11.66
N GLU A 126 16.59 -7.26 -12.81
CA GLU A 126 17.71 -6.37 -13.15
C GLU A 126 17.50 -4.93 -12.66
N ASP A 127 16.25 -4.46 -12.60
CA ASP A 127 15.91 -3.08 -12.21
C ASP A 127 14.75 -3.04 -11.21
N CYS A 128 15.00 -3.54 -10.00
CA CYS A 128 14.01 -3.53 -8.92
C CYS A 128 13.80 -2.10 -8.38
N PRO A 129 12.57 -1.57 -8.41
CA PRO A 129 12.25 -0.25 -7.87
C PRO A 129 12.71 -0.10 -6.42
N HIS A 130 13.19 1.09 -6.06
CA HIS A 130 13.75 1.35 -4.73
C HIS A 130 12.77 1.05 -3.59
N CYS A 131 11.52 1.51 -3.71
CA CYS A 131 10.46 1.25 -2.74
C CYS A 131 10.15 -0.26 -2.63
N LEU A 132 10.04 -0.95 -3.77
CA LEU A 132 9.77 -2.38 -3.80
C LEU A 132 10.89 -3.19 -3.14
N ALA A 133 12.15 -2.79 -3.34
CA ALA A 133 13.30 -3.42 -2.69
C ALA A 133 13.26 -3.29 -1.15
N ILE A 134 12.59 -2.27 -0.61
CA ILE A 134 12.37 -2.10 0.83
C ILE A 134 11.14 -2.89 1.28
N ILE A 135 10.01 -2.70 0.59
CA ILE A 135 8.69 -3.17 0.99
C ILE A 135 8.55 -4.69 0.83
N LEU A 136 8.87 -5.24 -0.35
CA LEU A 136 8.54 -6.63 -0.67
C LEU A 136 9.18 -7.63 0.31
N PRO A 137 10.49 -7.53 0.65
CA PRO A 137 11.07 -8.42 1.65
C PRO A 137 10.39 -8.32 3.03
N ALA A 138 10.03 -7.10 3.44
CA ALA A 138 9.37 -6.88 4.72
C ALA A 138 7.97 -7.50 4.75
N MET A 139 7.24 -7.49 3.63
CA MET A 139 5.93 -8.12 3.54
C MET A 139 6.03 -9.64 3.56
N ILE A 140 7.05 -10.22 2.93
CA ILE A 140 7.33 -11.67 3.03
C ILE A 140 7.62 -12.06 4.49
N GLU A 141 8.44 -11.28 5.19
CA GLU A 141 8.71 -11.48 6.63
C GLU A 141 7.42 -11.34 7.47
N LEU A 142 6.56 -10.36 7.15
CA LEU A 142 5.28 -10.16 7.82
C LEU A 142 4.32 -11.34 7.62
N ALA A 143 4.30 -11.91 6.42
CA ALA A 143 3.49 -13.09 6.10
C ALA A 143 3.94 -14.32 6.89
N ASP A 144 5.25 -14.55 6.97
CA ASP A 144 5.85 -15.64 7.74
C ASP A 144 5.48 -15.51 9.23
N MET A 145 5.60 -14.32 9.80
CA MET A 145 5.16 -14.03 11.18
C MET A 145 3.66 -14.27 11.40
N ALA A 146 2.84 -14.16 10.37
CA ALA A 146 1.41 -14.44 10.40
C ALA A 146 1.06 -15.90 10.14
N GLY A 147 2.05 -16.79 9.95
CA GLY A 147 1.84 -18.20 9.63
C GLY A 147 1.45 -18.45 8.17
N LEU A 148 1.77 -17.53 7.26
CA LEU A 148 1.54 -17.66 5.83
C LEU A 148 2.86 -18.02 5.12
N ASP A 149 3.04 -19.30 4.80
CA ASP A 149 4.23 -19.78 4.07
C ASP A 149 4.04 -19.75 2.55
N PHE A 150 5.06 -19.35 1.80
CA PHE A 150 5.04 -19.29 0.34
C PHE A 150 6.08 -20.23 -0.25
N HIS A 151 5.68 -21.04 -1.24
CA HIS A 151 6.58 -21.98 -1.87
C HIS A 151 7.29 -21.34 -3.07
N PHE A 152 8.56 -20.95 -2.87
CA PHE A 152 9.39 -20.39 -3.94
C PHE A 152 10.19 -21.46 -4.68
N LEU A 153 10.17 -21.43 -6.02
CA LEU A 153 11.11 -22.18 -6.84
C LEU A 153 12.56 -21.72 -6.59
N ASN A 154 13.54 -22.56 -6.92
CA ASN A 154 14.97 -22.25 -6.69
C ASN A 154 15.41 -20.96 -7.39
N SER A 155 15.01 -20.75 -8.65
CA SER A 155 15.30 -19.52 -9.40
C SER A 155 14.75 -18.26 -8.73
N THR A 156 13.61 -18.40 -8.06
CA THR A 156 12.88 -17.32 -7.39
C THR A 156 13.54 -16.98 -6.06
N ARG A 157 14.04 -18.00 -5.36
CA ARG A 157 14.81 -17.84 -4.13
C ARG A 157 16.07 -17.00 -4.35
N ASP A 158 16.74 -17.13 -5.50
CA ASP A 158 17.91 -16.32 -5.84
C ASP A 158 17.54 -14.84 -6.03
N THR A 159 16.45 -14.57 -6.78
CA THR A 159 15.96 -13.19 -6.98
C THR A 159 15.49 -12.56 -5.68
N ILE A 160 14.73 -13.27 -4.85
CA ILE A 160 14.33 -12.79 -3.52
C ILE A 160 15.56 -12.51 -2.65
N SER A 161 16.56 -13.39 -2.66
CA SER A 161 17.81 -13.21 -1.92
C SER A 161 18.57 -11.96 -2.37
N SER A 162 18.60 -11.69 -3.69
CA SER A 162 19.18 -10.47 -4.25
C SER A 162 18.45 -9.21 -3.76
N ILE A 163 17.11 -9.22 -3.79
CA ILE A 163 16.28 -8.10 -3.31
C ILE A 163 16.49 -7.90 -1.79
N MET A 164 16.55 -8.98 -1.00
CA MET A 164 16.85 -8.91 0.44
C MET A 164 18.24 -8.32 0.72
N ASN A 165 19.25 -8.68 -0.07
CA ASN A 165 20.60 -8.10 0.07
C ASN A 165 20.62 -6.62 -0.33
N ARG A 166 19.84 -6.23 -1.35
CA ARG A 166 19.63 -4.83 -1.73
C ARG A 166 18.97 -4.05 -0.61
N ARG A 167 17.92 -4.58 0.04
CA ARG A 167 17.29 -3.98 1.23
C ARG A 167 18.33 -3.69 2.32
N LYS A 168 19.13 -4.68 2.70
CA LYS A 168 20.20 -4.51 3.72
C LYS A 168 21.17 -3.39 3.34
N THR A 169 21.56 -3.31 2.07
CA THR A 169 22.45 -2.24 1.57
C THR A 169 21.79 -0.87 1.69
N ILE A 170 20.50 -0.75 1.35
CA ILE A 170 19.74 0.50 1.47
C ILE A 170 19.66 0.95 2.92
N LEU A 171 19.24 0.06 3.82
CA LEU A 171 19.09 0.35 5.26
C LEU A 171 20.43 0.76 5.90
N ASN A 172 21.52 0.08 5.56
CA ASN A 172 22.85 0.40 6.11
C ASN A 172 23.36 1.77 5.62
N LYS A 173 23.12 2.12 4.35
CA LYS A 173 23.54 3.41 3.80
C LYS A 173 22.79 4.58 4.43
N ASP A 174 21.48 4.48 4.60
CA ASP A 174 20.70 5.54 5.26
C ASP A 174 21.13 5.74 6.71
N TYR A 175 21.35 4.64 7.46
CA TYR A 175 21.89 4.72 8.82
C TYR A 175 23.21 5.53 8.90
N THR A 176 24.09 5.37 7.91
CA THR A 176 25.36 6.12 7.83
C THR A 176 25.21 7.57 7.33
N LEU A 177 24.13 7.89 6.62
CA LEU A 177 23.88 9.20 6.01
C LEU A 177 22.97 10.11 6.83
N ARG A 178 22.30 9.61 7.88
CA ARG A 178 21.54 10.43 8.83
C ARG A 178 22.35 11.59 9.46
N ASP A 179 23.68 11.54 9.37
CA ASP A 179 24.62 12.55 9.90
C ASP A 179 25.19 13.49 8.82
N VAL A 180 24.87 13.28 7.52
CA VAL A 180 25.46 14.02 6.40
C VAL A 180 24.34 14.52 5.49
N GLY A 181 24.19 15.84 5.36
CA GLY A 181 23.13 16.53 4.61
C GLY A 181 23.13 16.30 3.09
N ALA A 182 23.02 15.05 2.66
CA ALA A 182 22.94 14.64 1.27
C ALA A 182 21.53 14.88 0.71
N PHE A 183 21.47 15.34 -0.55
CA PHE A 183 20.23 15.36 -1.32
C PHE A 183 19.77 13.92 -1.57
N HIS A 184 18.62 13.55 -1.01
CA HIS A 184 18.03 12.22 -1.21
C HIS A 184 17.12 12.24 -2.46
N CYS A 185 17.42 11.39 -3.45
CA CYS A 185 16.55 11.18 -4.62
C CYS A 185 15.30 10.32 -4.31
N HIS A 186 15.17 9.86 -3.08
CA HIS A 186 14.10 8.99 -2.61
C HIS A 186 13.47 9.56 -1.34
N PRO A 187 12.20 9.22 -1.04
CA PRO A 187 11.59 9.56 0.23
C PRO A 187 12.45 9.07 1.40
N PRO A 188 12.46 9.78 2.55
CA PRO A 188 13.15 9.33 3.76
C PRO A 188 12.73 7.91 4.13
N LEU A 189 13.65 7.07 4.62
CA LEU A 189 13.30 5.67 4.92
C LEU A 189 12.15 5.52 5.92
N LEU A 190 12.00 6.48 6.84
CA LEU A 190 10.90 6.53 7.80
C LEU A 190 9.50 6.64 7.13
N SER A 191 9.41 7.04 5.86
CA SER A 191 8.16 7.00 5.09
C SER A 191 7.70 5.56 4.77
N TYR A 192 8.60 4.58 4.90
CA TYR A 192 8.35 3.14 4.76
C TYR A 192 8.43 2.43 6.11
N LEU A 193 8.08 3.10 7.21
CA LEU A 193 8.25 2.59 8.58
C LEU A 193 7.71 1.16 8.76
N GLU A 194 6.60 0.85 8.11
CA GLU A 194 5.94 -0.46 8.11
C GLU A 194 6.78 -1.58 7.50
N ALA A 195 7.77 -1.21 6.68
CA ALA A 195 8.73 -2.10 6.04
C ALA A 195 10.14 -2.01 6.66
N LEU A 196 10.33 -1.33 7.79
CA LEU A 196 11.61 -1.27 8.49
C LEU A 196 11.66 -2.32 9.62
N PRO A 197 12.85 -2.90 9.92
CA PRO A 197 13.03 -3.72 11.11
C PRO A 197 12.68 -2.93 12.38
N GLN A 198 12.09 -3.59 13.38
CA GLN A 198 11.73 -2.93 14.64
C GLN A 198 12.92 -2.26 15.34
N SER A 199 14.13 -2.81 15.16
CA SER A 199 15.37 -2.23 15.70
C SER A 199 15.87 -0.98 14.97
N TYR A 200 15.25 -0.59 13.85
CA TYR A 200 15.72 0.53 13.02
C TYR A 200 15.30 1.91 13.56
N VAL A 201 14.26 1.96 14.38
CA VAL A 201 13.66 3.20 14.90
C VAL A 201 13.29 3.05 16.36
N ASN A 202 13.15 4.17 17.06
CA ASN A 202 12.56 4.23 18.40
C ASN A 202 11.43 5.26 18.47
N GLU A 203 10.71 5.30 19.59
CA GLU A 203 9.60 6.23 19.82
C GLU A 203 9.97 7.71 19.65
N LYS A 204 11.21 8.09 19.99
CA LYS A 204 11.71 9.45 19.82
C LYS A 204 11.87 9.80 18.34
N ASP A 205 12.35 8.86 17.52
CA ASP A 205 12.44 9.05 16.07
C ASP A 205 11.05 9.26 15.47
N ILE A 206 10.04 8.50 15.94
CA ILE A 206 8.64 8.71 15.53
C ILE A 206 8.20 10.13 15.90
N CYS A 207 8.32 10.51 17.18
CA CYS A 207 7.87 11.81 17.66
C CYS A 207 8.51 13.00 16.92
N ASN A 208 9.77 12.87 16.53
CA ASN A 208 10.51 13.93 15.84
C ASN A 208 10.12 14.10 14.36
N ASN A 209 9.48 13.09 13.75
CA ASN A 209 9.15 13.08 12.32
C ASN A 209 7.64 13.18 12.06
N LEU A 210 6.83 13.41 13.10
CA LEU A 210 5.40 13.63 12.92
C LEU A 210 5.12 15.00 12.31
N SER A 211 4.30 15.00 11.27
CA SER A 211 3.65 16.19 10.74
C SER A 211 2.69 16.80 11.75
N GLU A 212 2.27 18.05 11.52
CA GLU A 212 1.29 18.73 12.38
C GLU A 212 -0.04 17.98 12.49
N ASP A 213 -0.46 17.31 11.40
CA ASP A 213 -1.67 16.49 11.35
C ASP A 213 -1.55 15.13 12.06
N GLY A 214 -0.35 14.77 12.52
CA GLY A 214 -0.05 13.50 13.18
C GLY A 214 0.34 12.36 12.25
N SER A 215 0.48 12.60 10.95
CA SER A 215 1.02 11.61 10.00
C SER A 215 2.53 11.48 10.09
N LEU A 216 3.06 10.32 9.70
CA LEU A 216 4.44 10.17 9.28
C LEU A 216 4.51 10.30 7.75
N PHE A 217 5.11 11.38 7.27
CA PHE A 217 5.33 11.62 5.83
C PHE A 217 4.05 11.47 4.99
N GLN A 218 2.87 11.80 5.55
CA GLN A 218 1.55 11.60 4.92
C GLN A 218 1.23 10.14 4.55
N SER A 219 2.06 9.17 4.96
CA SER A 219 1.88 7.75 4.65
C SER A 219 0.94 7.09 5.66
N PRO A 220 -0.25 6.58 5.25
CA PRO A 220 -1.15 5.90 6.16
C PRO A 220 -0.57 4.61 6.73
N SER A 221 0.11 3.80 5.91
CA SER A 221 0.75 2.55 6.36
C SER A 221 1.87 2.79 7.39
N ALA A 222 2.77 3.76 7.13
CA ALA A 222 3.80 4.13 8.10
C ALA A 222 3.18 4.65 9.40
N THR A 223 2.14 5.49 9.31
CA THR A 223 1.46 6.03 10.49
C THR A 223 0.71 4.94 11.27
N ALA A 224 0.09 3.98 10.57
CA ALA A 224 -0.54 2.80 11.17
C ALA A 224 0.47 1.95 11.92
N LYS A 225 1.65 1.68 11.33
CA LYS A 225 2.74 0.97 11.99
C LYS A 225 3.21 1.70 13.25
N ALA A 226 3.44 3.00 13.17
CA ALA A 226 3.85 3.81 14.32
C ALA A 226 2.83 3.76 15.47
N PHE A 227 1.54 3.80 15.15
CA PHE A 227 0.49 3.65 16.15
C PHE A 227 0.49 2.26 16.78
N MET A 228 0.57 1.19 15.97
CA MET A 228 0.54 -0.19 16.49
C MET A 228 1.75 -0.51 17.37
N ASP A 229 2.93 0.03 17.04
CA ASP A 229 4.16 -0.27 17.78
C ASP A 229 4.34 0.60 19.03
N TYR A 230 3.91 1.87 18.99
CA TYR A 230 4.23 2.85 20.03
C TYR A 230 3.01 3.51 20.69
N GLY A 231 1.79 3.24 20.21
CA GLY A 231 0.57 3.81 20.78
C GLY A 231 0.46 5.34 20.66
N ASN A 232 1.19 5.96 19.73
CA ASN A 232 1.25 7.41 19.60
C ASN A 232 -0.14 8.02 19.30
N LYS A 233 -0.61 8.90 20.19
CA LYS A 233 -1.97 9.47 20.11
C LYS A 233 -2.18 10.40 18.91
N LYS A 234 -1.11 11.05 18.41
CA LYS A 234 -1.20 11.90 17.21
C LYS A 234 -1.39 11.03 15.97
N CYS A 235 -0.66 9.92 15.85
CA CYS A 235 -0.88 8.93 14.79
C CYS A 235 -2.32 8.44 14.79
N LEU A 236 -2.87 8.10 15.96
CA LEU A 236 -4.26 7.68 16.08
C LEU A 236 -5.26 8.76 15.64
N ALA A 237 -5.01 10.02 16.01
CA ALA A 237 -5.85 11.14 15.60
C ALA A 237 -5.86 11.31 14.07
N TYR A 238 -4.69 11.22 13.43
CA TYR A 238 -4.55 11.21 11.97
C TYR A 238 -5.34 10.06 11.34
N LEU A 239 -5.15 8.82 11.81
CA LEU A 239 -5.79 7.63 11.24
C LEU A 239 -7.32 7.68 11.37
N ARG A 240 -7.84 8.18 12.50
CA ARG A 240 -9.27 8.40 12.69
C ARG A 240 -9.82 9.47 11.74
N SER A 241 -9.12 10.59 11.61
CA SER A 241 -9.48 11.66 10.65
C SER A 241 -9.50 11.13 9.22
N LEU A 242 -8.47 10.40 8.82
CA LEU A 242 -8.37 9.75 7.52
C LEU A 242 -9.54 8.78 7.29
N SER A 243 -9.93 7.99 8.31
CA SER A 243 -11.05 7.06 8.19
C SER A 243 -12.41 7.71 7.97
N GLN A 244 -12.61 8.90 8.52
CA GLN A 244 -13.84 9.67 8.32
C GLN A 244 -13.90 10.24 6.91
N LYS A 245 -12.76 10.67 6.37
CA LYS A 245 -12.67 11.27 5.03
C LYS A 245 -12.63 10.23 3.92
N CYS A 246 -12.03 9.07 4.18
CA CYS A 246 -11.85 7.99 3.24
C CYS A 246 -12.50 6.70 3.78
N PRO A 247 -13.84 6.62 3.85
CA PRO A 247 -14.54 5.54 4.55
C PRO A 247 -14.49 4.17 3.84
N LYS A 248 -14.10 4.11 2.56
CA LYS A 248 -14.03 2.86 1.80
C LYS A 248 -12.63 2.28 1.77
N ALA A 249 -11.68 3.07 1.31
CA ALA A 249 -10.27 2.74 1.23
C ALA A 249 -9.46 4.03 1.32
N VAL A 250 -8.22 3.93 1.80
CA VAL A 250 -7.32 5.08 1.92
C VAL A 250 -6.38 5.18 0.73
N PRO A 251 -5.91 6.39 0.38
CA PRO A 251 -4.87 6.55 -0.62
C PRO A 251 -3.48 6.14 -0.09
N GLN A 252 -2.47 6.16 -0.95
CA GLN A 252 -1.08 5.93 -0.55
C GLN A 252 -0.49 7.09 0.27
N ALA A 253 -0.98 8.31 0.05
CA ALA A 253 -0.58 9.51 0.78
C ALA A 253 -1.80 10.37 1.11
N TYR A 254 -1.87 10.91 2.33
CA TYR A 254 -2.91 11.84 2.75
C TYR A 254 -2.44 12.82 3.85
N PRO A 255 -2.89 14.08 3.83
CA PRO A 255 -3.50 14.75 2.69
C PRO A 255 -2.47 14.88 1.56
N MET A 256 -2.87 14.62 0.32
CA MET A 256 -2.09 15.03 -0.83
C MET A 256 -2.28 16.54 -1.05
N ASP A 257 -1.21 17.19 -1.48
CA ASP A 257 -1.22 18.59 -1.88
C ASP A 257 -2.24 18.82 -3.01
N GLU A 258 -3.15 19.77 -2.83
CA GLU A 258 -4.23 19.99 -3.80
C GLU A 258 -3.70 20.43 -5.16
N ASP A 259 -2.62 21.21 -5.17
CA ASP A 259 -2.02 21.67 -6.42
C ASP A 259 -1.33 20.52 -7.15
N HIS A 260 -0.68 19.61 -6.41
CA HIS A 260 -0.21 18.34 -6.96
C HIS A 260 -1.33 17.50 -7.57
N ILE A 261 -2.47 17.35 -6.88
CA ILE A 261 -3.61 16.58 -7.43
C ILE A 261 -4.16 17.27 -8.68
N LYS A 262 -4.31 18.60 -8.68
CA LYS A 262 -4.77 19.36 -9.86
C LYS A 262 -3.82 19.21 -11.04
N LEU A 263 -2.50 19.19 -10.81
CA LEU A 263 -1.49 18.93 -11.84
C LEU A 263 -1.59 17.53 -12.43
N CYS A 264 -1.96 16.52 -11.64
CA CYS A 264 -2.18 15.15 -12.14
C CYS A 264 -3.50 15.00 -12.92
N ILE A 265 -4.47 15.88 -12.70
CA ILE A 265 -5.77 15.87 -13.39
C ILE A 265 -5.71 16.66 -14.72
N ALA A 266 -4.84 17.67 -14.81
CA ALA A 266 -4.68 18.56 -15.97
C ALA A 266 -3.97 17.88 -17.15
#